data_AF-A0A355IC98-F1
#
_entry.id   AF-A0A355IC98-F1
#
_cell.length_a   1.000
_cell.length_b   1.000
_cell.length_c   1.000
_cell.angle_alpha   90.00
_cell.angle_beta   90.00
_cell.angle_gamma   90.00
#
_symmetry.space_group_name_H-M   'P 1'
#
loop_
_entity.id
_entity.type
_entity.pdbx_description
1 polymer ?
#
loop_
_entity_poly.entity_id
_entity_poly.type
_entity_poly.pdbx_seq_one_letter_code
_entity_poly.pdbx_strand_id
1 'polypeptide(L)' 'DMGQLGDGTTSTPRLTPVVVSGLSNVTAITAGLSHTVALKDDGTVWAWGYNAYGQLGDGTTSDRSAPVQVFLNQ' A
#
# COMPACT_ATOMS: atom_id res chain seq x y z
N ASP A 1 13.13 -0.97 2.99
CA ASP A 1 11.75 -1.15 2.52
C ASP A 1 11.56 -0.33 1.24
N MET A 2 10.77 -0.84 0.30
CA MET A 2 10.30 -0.12 -0.90
C MET A 2 8.97 0.59 -0.60
N GLY A 3 8.81 1.10 0.62
CA GLY A 3 7.59 1.75 1.06
C GLY A 3 6.48 0.82 1.59
N GLN A 4 6.72 -0.50 1.73
CA GLN A 4 5.68 -1.46 2.16
C GLN A 4 5.12 -1.23 3.58
N LEU A 5 5.76 -0.36 4.37
CA LEU A 5 5.25 0.06 5.68
C LEU A 5 4.12 1.09 5.60
N GLY A 6 3.97 1.79 4.48
CA GLY A 6 2.84 2.71 4.22
C GLY A 6 2.89 4.03 4.98
N ASP A 7 4.01 4.37 5.63
CA ASP A 7 4.17 5.57 6.45
C ASP A 7 4.81 6.76 5.71
N GLY A 8 4.92 6.67 4.38
CA GLY A 8 5.51 7.69 3.52
C GLY A 8 7.03 7.60 3.38
N THR A 9 7.71 6.71 4.11
CA THR A 9 9.18 6.59 4.08
C THR A 9 9.69 5.38 3.29
N THR A 10 10.96 5.46 2.86
CA THR A 10 11.69 4.36 2.23
C THR A 10 13.05 4.17 2.90
N SER A 11 13.56 2.95 2.87
CA SER A 11 14.82 2.52 3.48
C SER A 11 14.97 2.79 4.99
N THR A 12 13.87 2.88 5.76
CA THR A 12 13.92 3.05 7.23
C THR A 12 13.07 2.01 7.97
N PRO A 13 13.69 0.99 8.58
CA PRO A 13 12.93 -0.02 9.32
C PRO A 13 12.22 0.62 10.52
N ARG A 14 10.98 0.20 10.77
CA ARG A 14 10.23 0.55 11.97
C ARG A 14 10.28 -0.61 12.95
N LEU A 15 10.88 -0.38 14.12
CA LEU A 15 10.96 -1.37 15.20
C LEU A 15 9.77 -1.32 16.15
N THR A 16 8.91 -0.33 15.98
CA THR A 16 7.64 -0.17 16.70
C THR A 16 6.52 0.01 15.68
N PRO A 17 5.28 -0.38 16.01
CA PRO A 17 4.14 -0.14 15.13
C PRO A 17 4.05 1.34 14.72
N VAL A 18 3.79 1.58 13.43
CA VAL A 18 3.56 2.90 12.87
C VAL A 18 2.17 2.94 12.25
N VAL A 19 1.49 4.07 12.40
CA VAL A 19 0.18 4.28 11.79
C VAL A 19 0.36 4.56 10.30
N VAL A 20 -0.42 3.86 9.48
CA VAL A 20 -0.58 4.19 8.05
C VAL A 20 -1.58 5.34 7.94
N SER A 21 -1.07 6.55 7.77
CA SER A 21 -1.90 7.77 7.73
C SER A 21 -2.89 7.76 6.58
N GLY A 22 -4.12 8.22 6.82
CA GLY A 22 -5.17 8.31 5.79
C GLY A 22 -5.90 7.00 5.49
N LEU A 23 -5.56 5.91 6.17
CA LEU A 23 -6.22 4.61 6.01
C LEU A 23 -6.99 4.24 7.28
N SER A 24 -8.32 4.26 7.20
CA SER A 24 -9.24 3.88 8.27
C SER A 24 -10.27 2.86 7.78
N ASN A 25 -10.98 2.22 8.71
CA ASN A 25 -12.02 1.23 8.43
C ASN A 25 -11.55 0.05 7.55
N VAL A 26 -10.31 -0.40 7.75
CA VAL A 26 -9.76 -1.59 7.08
C VAL A 26 -10.41 -2.84 7.67
N THR A 27 -10.99 -3.67 6.80
CA THR A 27 -11.66 -4.92 7.17
C THR A 27 -10.82 -6.15 6.85
N ALA A 28 -9.89 -6.05 5.88
CA ALA A 28 -8.92 -7.08 5.58
C ALA A 28 -7.60 -6.47 5.08
N ILE A 29 -6.49 -7.16 5.34
CA ILE A 29 -5.14 -6.76 4.92
C ILE A 29 -4.34 -7.99 4.50
N THR A 30 -3.50 -7.84 3.48
CA THR A 30 -2.54 -8.86 3.04
C THR A 30 -1.21 -8.21 2.67
N ALA A 31 -0.12 -8.96 2.85
CA ALA A 31 1.22 -8.54 2.47
C ALA A 31 1.81 -9.52 1.44
N GLY A 32 2.32 -8.98 0.35
CA GLY A 32 3.17 -9.68 -0.60
C GLY A 32 4.64 -9.58 -0.20
N LEU A 33 5.55 -9.84 -1.16
CA LEU A 33 7.00 -9.82 -0.90
C LEU A 33 7.51 -8.42 -0.48
N SER A 34 7.07 -7.38 -1.18
CA SER A 34 7.45 -5.98 -0.91
C SER A 34 6.29 -5.01 -1.14
N HIS A 35 5.04 -5.48 -1.11
CA HIS A 35 3.84 -4.64 -1.26
C HIS A 35 2.77 -5.09 -0.27
N THR A 36 1.81 -4.22 0.00
CA THR A 36 0.70 -4.46 0.91
C THR A 36 -0.60 -4.04 0.24
N VAL A 37 -1.68 -4.78 0.50
CA VAL A 37 -3.02 -4.48 -0.01
C VAL A 37 -4.00 -4.50 1.16
N ALA A 38 -4.89 -3.52 1.23
CA ALA A 38 -5.92 -3.38 2.23
C ALA A 38 -7.31 -3.21 1.57
N LEU A 39 -8.31 -3.87 2.14
CA LEU A 39 -9.72 -3.70 1.81
C LEU A 39 -10.38 -2.88 2.91
N LYS A 40 -11.09 -1.83 2.53
CA LYS A 40 -11.93 -1.03 3.43
C LYS A 40 -13.36 -1.56 3.49
N ASP A 41 -14.09 -1.18 4.53
CA ASP A 41 -15.51 -1.50 4.71
C ASP A 41 -16.43 -0.93 3.60
N ASP A 42 -16.03 0.19 3.00
CA ASP A 42 -16.69 0.82 1.84
C ASP A 42 -16.43 0.09 0.51
N GLY A 43 -15.69 -1.02 0.52
CA GLY A 43 -15.36 -1.82 -0.64
C GLY A 43 -14.20 -1.29 -1.48
N THR A 44 -13.58 -0.16 -1.11
CA THR A 44 -12.39 0.33 -1.80
C THR A 44 -11.14 -0.48 -1.43
N VAL A 45 -10.28 -0.70 -2.42
CA VAL A 45 -9.01 -1.40 -2.26
C VAL A 45 -7.88 -0.37 -2.35
N TRP A 46 -6.93 -0.48 -1.44
CA TRP A 46 -5.75 0.38 -1.36
C TRP A 46 -4.49 -0.47 -1.35
N ALA A 47 -3.46 -0.05 -2.06
CA ALA A 47 -2.20 -0.76 -2.15
C ALA A 47 -1.01 0.20 -1.97
N TRP A 48 0.11 -0.31 -1.45
CA TRP A 48 1.36 0.42 -1.36
C TRP A 48 2.56 -0.52 -1.36
N GLY A 49 3.76 0.04 -1.51
CA GLY A 49 5.04 -0.66 -1.59
C GLY A 49 5.61 -0.73 -3.01
N TYR A 50 6.38 -1.78 -3.26
CA TYR A 50 7.06 -2.06 -4.52
C TYR A 50 6.08 -2.30 -5.66
N ASN A 51 6.30 -1.67 -6.81
CA ASN A 51 5.37 -1.66 -7.92
C ASN A 51 6.00 -1.89 -9.31
N ALA A 52 7.25 -2.34 -9.42
CA ALA A 52 7.89 -2.48 -10.74
C ALA A 52 7.14 -3.39 -11.73
N TYR A 53 6.27 -4.28 -11.23
CA TYR A 53 5.41 -5.17 -12.03
C TYR A 53 3.94 -4.74 -12.10
N GLY A 54 3.57 -3.55 -11.63
CA GLY A 54 2.17 -3.08 -11.60
C GLY A 54 1.32 -3.73 -10.50
N GLN A 55 1.95 -4.25 -9.45
CA GLN A 55 1.31 -4.96 -8.33
C GLN A 55 0.25 -4.10 -7.61
N LEU A 56 0.40 -2.78 -7.62
CA LEU A 56 -0.49 -1.87 -6.91
C LEU A 56 -1.78 -1.58 -7.67
N GLY A 57 -1.85 -1.88 -8.97
CA GLY A 57 -3.05 -1.64 -9.78
C GLY A 57 -3.50 -0.18 -9.80
N ASP A 58 -2.57 0.76 -9.69
CA ASP A 58 -2.83 2.21 -9.70
C ASP A 58 -2.58 2.84 -11.09
N GLY A 59 -2.47 2.01 -12.13
CA GLY A 59 -2.14 2.43 -13.48
C GLY A 59 -0.67 2.78 -13.70
N THR A 60 0.20 2.55 -12.70
CA THR A 60 1.63 2.85 -12.80
C THR A 60 2.49 1.63 -12.46
N THR A 61 3.80 1.77 -12.69
CA THR A 61 4.83 0.85 -12.18
C THR A 61 5.75 1.52 -11.14
N SER A 62 5.32 2.67 -10.62
CA SER A 62 6.10 3.43 -9.63
C SER A 62 5.77 2.97 -8.21
N ASP A 63 6.81 2.76 -7.41
CA ASP A 63 6.66 2.40 -6.00
C ASP A 63 5.86 3.48 -5.25
N ARG A 64 5.10 3.07 -4.23
CA ARG A 64 4.29 3.97 -3.40
C ARG A 64 4.64 3.77 -1.94
N SER A 65 5.20 4.79 -1.28
CA SER A 65 5.48 4.72 0.16
C SER A 65 4.28 5.00 1.05
N ALA A 66 3.14 5.38 0.46
CA ALA A 66 1.86 5.58 1.12
C ALA A 66 0.74 4.89 0.33
N PRO A 67 -0.39 4.54 0.97
CA PRO A 67 -1.53 3.94 0.30
C PRO A 67 -1.99 4.75 -0.92
N VAL A 68 -2.14 4.07 -2.05
CA VAL A 68 -2.85 4.58 -3.21
C VAL A 68 -4.07 3.69 -3.45
N GLN A 69 -5.19 4.31 -3.84
CA GLN A 69 -6.37 3.54 -4.19
C GLN A 69 -6.15 2.80 -5.51
N VAL A 70 -6.55 1.54 -5.55
CA VAL A 70 -6.50 0.70 -6.74
C VAL A 70 -7.61 1.14 -7.69
N PHE A 71 -7.28 1.40 -8.95
CA PHE A 71 -8.25 1.74 -9.99
C PHE A 71 -8.02 0.89 -11.23
N LEU A 72 -9.08 0.26 -11.74
CA LEU A 72 -9.04 -0.41 -13.03
C LEU A 72 -9.01 0.67 -14.12
N ASN A 73 -7.89 0.80 -14.81
CA ASN A 73 -7.90 1.44 -16.12
C ASN A 73 -8.69 0.53 -17.07
N GLN A 74 -9.87 0.98 -17.49
CA GLN A 74 -10.58 0.44 -18.66
C GLN A 74 -9.90 0.95 -19.93
#